data_AF-A0A357NDK4-F1
#
_entry.id   AF-A0A357NDK4-F1
#
_cell.length_a   1.000
_cell.length_b   1.000
_cell.length_c   1.000
_cell.angle_alpha   90.00
_cell.angle_beta   90.00
_cell.angle_gamma   90.00
#
_symmetry.space_group_name_H-M   'P 1'
#
loop_
_entity.id
_entity.type
_entity.pdbx_description
1 polymer ?
#
loop_
_entity_poly.entity_id
_entity_poly.type
_entity_poly.pdbx_seq_one_letter_code
_entity_poly.pdbx_strand_id
1 'polypeptide(L)'
;PGQMMHAQGIVKARVWYQAYGEAGLVKEVNRRTGRTFTQVVLKAGGMEKIVKQGMVPFADYEVEEVTKSLPAWRNNTLSVESKIVTYYEIEKSQIQLTADEAREEAKRIALTGLQAQVPEGVQVLSRKVEVLKTAETDLIRVKAVMETLEDIGLVLPFHNAES
;
A
#
# COMPACT_ATOMS: atom_id res chain seq x y z
N PRO A 1 -45.52 -32.01 -15.66
CA PRO A 1 -44.76 -31.26 -14.63
C PRO A 1 -44.52 -29.81 -15.08
N GLY A 2 -45.09 -28.83 -14.37
CA GLY A 2 -44.95 -27.41 -14.71
C GLY A 2 -43.61 -26.87 -14.22
N GLN A 3 -42.82 -26.30 -15.13
CA GLN A 3 -41.57 -25.62 -14.80
C GLN A 3 -41.91 -24.28 -14.12
N MET A 4 -41.60 -24.16 -12.82
CA MET A 4 -41.70 -22.87 -12.12
C MET A 4 -40.67 -21.92 -12.72
N MET A 5 -41.14 -20.91 -13.45
CA MET A 5 -40.32 -19.77 -13.85
C MET A 5 -40.53 -18.66 -12.82
N HIS A 6 -39.49 -18.34 -12.06
CA HIS A 6 -39.49 -17.16 -11.19
C HIS A 6 -38.92 -15.97 -11.97
N ALA A 7 -39.59 -14.81 -11.87
CA ALA A 7 -39.04 -13.56 -12.40
C ALA A 7 -37.77 -13.19 -11.63
N GLN A 8 -36.66 -12.96 -12.33
CA GLN A 8 -35.47 -12.34 -11.77
C GLN A 8 -35.57 -10.83 -11.98
N GLY A 9 -35.72 -10.07 -10.90
CA GLY A 9 -35.65 -8.61 -10.93
C GLY A 9 -34.20 -8.14 -10.84
N ILE A 10 -33.86 -7.05 -11.55
CA ILE A 10 -32.57 -6.35 -11.44
C ILE A 10 -32.87 -4.94 -10.91
N VAL A 11 -32.11 -4.47 -9.92
CA VAL A 11 -32.30 -3.13 -9.33
C VAL A 11 -31.09 -2.27 -9.64
N LYS A 12 -31.19 -1.43 -10.68
CA LYS A 12 -30.08 -0.54 -11.07
C LYS A 12 -30.13 0.79 -10.32
N ALA A 13 -28.99 1.24 -9.79
CA ALA A 13 -28.83 2.54 -9.15
C ALA A 13 -27.58 3.27 -9.64
N ARG A 14 -27.61 4.60 -9.52
CA ARG A 14 -26.42 5.44 -9.62
C ARG A 14 -25.73 5.47 -8.26
N VAL A 15 -24.45 5.14 -8.23
CA VAL A 15 -23.65 5.13 -7.01
C VAL A 15 -22.52 6.16 -7.15
N TRP A 16 -22.27 6.92 -6.09
CA TRP A 16 -21.20 7.91 -6.05
C TRP A 16 -20.13 7.48 -5.07
N TYR A 17 -18.92 7.29 -5.58
CA TYR A 17 -17.72 7.10 -4.78
C TYR A 17 -16.96 8.41 -4.70
N GLN A 18 -16.32 8.64 -3.56
CA GLN A 18 -15.46 9.79 -3.39
C GLN A 18 -14.19 9.40 -2.63
N ALA A 19 -13.09 10.01 -3.02
CA ALA A 19 -11.84 9.90 -2.30
C ALA A 19 -11.10 11.24 -2.33
N TYR A 20 -10.22 11.39 -1.36
CA TYR A 20 -9.42 12.58 -1.17
C TYR A 20 -7.95 12.21 -1.31
N GLY A 21 -7.17 13.15 -1.78
CA GLY A 21 -5.72 13.05 -1.80
C GLY A 21 -5.12 14.38 -1.43
N GLU A 22 -4.02 14.31 -0.70
CA GLU A 22 -3.34 15.47 -0.13
C GLU A 22 -1.85 15.35 -0.41
N ALA A 23 -1.24 16.48 -0.75
CA ALA A 23 0.20 16.57 -0.91
C ALA A 23 0.68 17.95 -0.49
N GLY A 24 1.74 17.96 0.33
CA GLY A 24 2.41 19.19 0.73
C GLY A 24 3.35 19.72 -0.36
N LEU A 25 3.72 20.99 -0.25
CA LEU A 25 4.79 21.60 -1.07
C LEU A 25 6.19 21.15 -0.65
N VAL A 26 6.33 20.48 0.50
CA VAL A 26 7.56 19.86 0.96
C VAL A 26 7.36 18.37 1.04
N LYS A 27 8.26 17.60 0.44
CA LYS A 27 8.25 16.14 0.48
C LYS A 27 9.50 15.63 1.16
N GLU A 28 9.32 14.79 2.17
CA GLU A 28 10.42 14.04 2.76
C GLU A 28 10.81 12.88 1.85
N VAL A 29 12.11 12.73 1.62
CA VAL A 29 12.70 11.71 0.77
C VAL A 29 13.75 10.97 1.58
N ASN A 30 13.63 9.65 1.63
CA ASN A 30 14.64 8.78 2.19
C ASN A 30 15.52 8.28 1.05
N ARG A 31 16.84 8.49 1.17
CA ARG A 31 17.82 7.99 0.20
C ARG A 31 18.80 7.08 0.91
N ARG A 32 18.95 5.84 0.41
CA ARG A 32 20.02 4.94 0.87
C ARG A 32 21.38 5.57 0.60
N THR A 33 22.25 5.62 1.61
CA THR A 33 23.61 6.16 1.46
C THR A 33 24.55 5.19 0.75
N GLY A 34 24.13 3.92 0.66
CA GLY A 34 24.95 2.80 0.18
C GLY A 34 25.69 2.08 1.31
N ARG A 35 25.75 2.65 2.51
CA ARG A 35 26.29 1.97 3.70
C ARG A 35 25.31 0.92 4.19
N THR A 36 25.84 -0.25 4.54
CA THR A 36 25.05 -1.38 5.03
C THR A 36 25.69 -2.03 6.24
N PHE A 37 24.84 -2.62 7.07
CA PHE A 37 25.25 -3.44 8.20
C PHE A 37 24.43 -4.72 8.17
N THR A 38 25.07 -5.87 8.30
CA THR A 38 24.39 -7.18 8.18
C THR A 38 24.57 -7.98 9.45
N GLN A 39 23.45 -8.46 10.00
CA GLN A 39 23.42 -9.47 11.04
C GLN A 39 23.00 -10.81 10.45
N VAL A 40 23.58 -11.88 10.97
CA VAL A 40 23.24 -13.25 10.57
C VAL A 40 22.84 -14.01 11.82
N VAL A 41 21.62 -14.55 11.80
CA VAL A 41 21.06 -15.39 12.86
C VAL A 41 20.90 -16.79 12.30
N LEU A 42 21.50 -17.77 12.96
CA LEU A 42 21.27 -19.19 12.66
C LEU A 42 20.24 -19.74 13.63
N LYS A 43 19.25 -20.44 13.09
CA LYS A 43 18.26 -21.20 13.83
C LYS A 43 18.42 -22.67 13.51
N ALA A 44 18.61 -23.50 14.53
CA ALA A 44 18.77 -24.94 14.37
C ALA A 44 18.02 -25.66 15.50
N GLY A 45 17.04 -26.51 15.16
CA GLY A 45 16.37 -27.38 16.14
C GLY A 45 15.75 -26.67 17.35
N GLY A 46 15.23 -25.45 17.18
CA GLY A 46 14.65 -24.65 18.26
C GLY A 46 15.62 -23.72 19.00
N MET A 47 16.92 -23.80 18.72
CA MET A 47 17.93 -22.86 19.24
C MET A 47 18.18 -21.74 18.23
N GLU A 48 18.27 -20.50 18.70
CA GLU A 48 18.67 -19.34 17.91
C GLU A 48 20.04 -18.83 18.37
N LYS A 49 20.95 -18.63 17.42
CA LYS A 49 22.30 -18.11 17.67
C LYS A 49 22.65 -17.02 16.68
N ILE A 50 22.98 -15.84 17.20
CA ILE A 50 23.52 -14.75 16.39
C ILE A 50 24.98 -15.06 16.04
N VAL A 51 25.26 -15.21 14.76
CA VAL A 51 26.59 -15.54 14.22
C VAL A 51 27.41 -14.30 13.96
N LYS A 52 26.79 -13.26 13.40
CA LYS A 52 27.42 -11.96 13.18
C LYS A 52 26.74 -10.95 14.09
N GLN A 53 27.41 -10.63 15.18
CA GLN A 53 26.95 -9.68 16.19
C GLN A 53 27.44 -8.26 15.87
N GLY A 54 26.74 -7.28 16.42
CA GLY A 54 27.14 -5.88 16.40
C GLY A 54 25.91 -4.98 16.53
N MET A 55 26.12 -3.81 17.12
CA MET A 55 25.10 -2.77 17.18
C MET A 55 24.97 -2.14 15.79
N VAL A 56 23.73 -1.89 15.36
CA VAL A 56 23.46 -1.18 14.10
C VAL A 56 24.04 0.23 14.21
N PRO A 57 25.01 0.63 13.36
CA PRO A 57 25.75 1.88 13.53
C PRO A 57 25.09 3.06 12.79
N PHE A 58 23.79 2.98 12.51
CA PHE A 58 23.04 3.96 11.73
C PHE A 58 21.95 4.59 12.57
N ALA A 59 21.79 5.91 12.48
CA ALA A 59 20.71 6.63 13.17
C ALA A 59 19.35 6.33 12.51
N ASP A 60 19.32 6.35 11.18
CA ASP A 60 18.15 5.99 10.38
C ASP A 60 18.53 4.86 9.40
N TYR A 61 17.66 3.86 9.28
CA TYR A 61 17.89 2.73 8.37
C TYR A 61 16.60 2.08 7.89
N GLU A 62 16.69 1.43 6.72
CA GLU A 62 15.72 0.46 6.22
C GLU A 62 16.21 -0.96 6.53
N VAL A 63 15.27 -1.89 6.73
CA VAL A 63 15.58 -3.30 7.03
C VAL A 63 15.08 -4.21 5.91
N GLU A 64 15.96 -5.09 5.45
CA GLU A 64 15.62 -6.20 4.56
C GLU A 64 15.98 -7.52 5.24
N GLU A 65 15.04 -8.46 5.24
CA GLU A 65 15.23 -9.78 5.86
C GLU A 65 15.15 -10.88 4.81
N VAL A 66 16.17 -11.72 4.77
CA VAL A 66 16.23 -12.90 3.89
C VAL A 66 16.41 -14.14 4.75
N THR A 67 15.46 -15.07 4.65
CA THR A 67 15.55 -16.39 5.29
C THR A 67 15.98 -17.43 4.27
N LYS A 68 17.02 -18.19 4.57
CA LYS A 68 17.47 -19.33 3.78
C LYS A 68 17.40 -20.60 4.60
N SER A 69 16.61 -21.56 4.14
CA SER A 69 16.56 -22.91 4.71
C SER A 69 17.58 -23.78 3.96
N LEU A 70 18.38 -24.56 4.68
CA LEU A 70 19.29 -25.52 4.04
C LEU A 70 18.51 -26.76 3.55
N PRO A 71 18.84 -27.32 2.38
CA PRO A 71 18.08 -28.42 1.79
C PRO A 71 18.22 -29.72 2.60
N ALA A 72 17.12 -30.47 2.69
CA ALA A 72 16.89 -31.60 3.59
C ALA A 72 17.68 -32.91 3.32
N TRP A 73 18.71 -32.89 2.47
CA TRP A 73 19.49 -34.10 2.11
C TRP A 73 20.56 -34.48 3.15
N ARG A 74 20.81 -33.65 4.17
CA ARG A 74 21.50 -34.05 5.41
C ARG A 74 20.46 -34.47 6.44
N ASN A 75 20.49 -35.73 6.90
CA ASN A 75 19.74 -36.33 8.01
C ASN A 75 18.45 -35.60 8.47
N ASN A 76 17.31 -36.24 8.20
CA ASN A 76 15.92 -35.80 8.32
C ASN A 76 15.39 -35.46 9.75
N THR A 77 16.18 -34.86 10.63
CA THR A 77 15.76 -34.54 12.02
C THR A 77 16.10 -33.12 12.49
N LEU A 78 16.98 -32.39 11.79
CA LEU A 78 17.40 -31.06 12.21
C LEU A 78 17.23 -30.02 11.09
N SER A 79 16.15 -29.23 11.17
CA SER A 79 15.96 -28.05 10.32
C SER A 79 16.96 -26.96 10.70
N VAL A 80 17.73 -26.48 9.72
CA VAL A 80 18.65 -25.36 9.87
C VAL A 80 18.25 -24.23 8.94
N GLU A 81 18.01 -23.08 9.53
CA GLU A 81 17.65 -21.85 8.85
C GLU A 81 18.69 -20.78 9.17
N SER A 82 19.04 -19.97 8.18
CA SER A 82 19.79 -18.74 8.38
C SER A 82 18.90 -17.56 8.03
N LYS A 83 18.69 -16.66 8.99
CA LYS A 83 18.09 -15.35 8.77
C LYS A 83 19.21 -14.33 8.61
N ILE A 84 19.23 -13.65 7.48
CA ILE A 84 20.14 -12.56 7.16
C ILE A 84 19.32 -11.28 7.25
N VAL A 85 19.68 -10.40 8.17
CA VAL A 85 19.06 -9.09 8.35
C VAL A 85 20.03 -8.04 7.86
N THR A 86 19.67 -7.32 6.82
CA THR A 86 20.48 -6.23 6.25
C THR A 86 19.83 -4.90 6.60
N TYR A 87 20.60 -4.06 7.28
CA TYR A 87 20.27 -2.69 7.60
C TYR A 87 20.94 -1.79 6.56
N TYR A 88 20.14 -1.01 5.84
CA TYR A 88 20.61 -0.02 4.88
C TYR A 88 20.52 1.35 5.51
N GLU A 89 21.63 2.06 5.66
CA GLU A 89 21.59 3.44 6.16
C GLU A 89 20.84 4.33 5.17
N ILE A 90 19.94 5.15 5.71
CA ILE A 90 19.22 6.16 4.94
C ILE A 90 19.56 7.55 5.44
N GLU A 91 19.62 8.49 4.51
CA GLU A 91 19.60 9.92 4.78
C GLU A 91 18.20 10.45 4.47
N LYS A 92 17.65 11.21 5.41
CA LYS A 92 16.41 11.95 5.23
C LYS A 92 16.75 13.31 4.65
N SER A 93 16.12 13.66 3.53
CA SER A 93 16.19 15.01 2.97
C SER A 93 14.78 15.51 2.63
N GLN A 94 14.66 16.82 2.50
CA GLN A 94 13.43 17.46 2.06
C GLN A 94 13.65 18.02 0.66
N ILE A 95 12.68 17.78 -0.22
CA ILE A 95 12.62 18.42 -1.53
C ILE A 95 11.41 19.36 -1.57
N GLN A 96 11.60 20.51 -2.20
CA GLN A 96 10.50 21.42 -2.47
C GLN A 96 9.80 20.99 -3.75
N LEU A 97 8.49 20.80 -3.67
CA LEU A 97 7.61 20.61 -4.80
C LEU A 97 7.01 21.95 -5.22
N THR A 98 6.83 22.11 -6.52
CA THR A 98 5.97 23.14 -7.08
C THR A 98 4.51 22.84 -6.76
N ALA A 99 3.65 23.86 -6.82
CA ALA A 99 2.22 23.69 -6.62
C ALA A 99 1.60 22.70 -7.64
N ASP A 100 2.09 22.67 -8.88
CA ASP A 100 1.61 21.71 -9.88
C ASP A 100 2.04 20.27 -9.59
N GLU A 101 3.26 20.05 -9.11
CA GLU A 101 3.73 18.72 -8.70
C GLU A 101 2.94 18.19 -7.50
N ALA A 102 2.73 19.01 -6.48
CA ALA A 102 1.90 18.66 -5.33
C ALA A 102 0.45 18.39 -5.76
N ARG A 103 -0.09 19.18 -6.70
CA ARG A 103 -1.45 18.97 -7.23
C ARG A 103 -1.59 17.66 -7.99
N GLU A 104 -0.63 17.28 -8.84
CA GLU A 104 -0.66 15.99 -9.53
C GLU A 104 -0.48 14.82 -8.57
N GLU A 105 0.37 14.96 -7.54
CA GLU A 105 0.53 13.92 -6.50
C GLU A 105 -0.77 13.74 -5.68
N ALA A 106 -1.38 14.83 -5.20
CA ALA A 106 -2.65 14.78 -4.50
C ALA A 106 -3.76 14.17 -5.37
N LYS A 107 -3.81 14.51 -6.66
CA LYS A 107 -4.73 13.90 -7.62
C LYS A 107 -4.49 12.40 -7.79
N ARG A 108 -3.23 11.97 -7.90
CA ARG A 108 -2.86 10.55 -8.01
C ARG A 108 -3.36 9.78 -6.78
N ILE A 109 -3.12 10.30 -5.59
CA ILE A 109 -3.60 9.71 -4.31
C ILE A 109 -5.12 9.59 -4.31
N ALA A 110 -5.83 10.67 -4.66
CA ALA A 110 -7.30 10.67 -4.70
C ALA A 110 -7.85 9.63 -5.70
N LEU A 111 -7.26 9.54 -6.89
CA LEU A 111 -7.70 8.58 -7.92
C LEU A 111 -7.38 7.13 -7.53
N THR A 112 -6.23 6.87 -6.92
CA THR A 112 -5.89 5.53 -6.39
C THR A 112 -6.87 5.12 -5.29
N GLY A 113 -7.16 6.00 -4.33
CA GLY A 113 -8.13 5.74 -3.28
C GLY A 113 -9.54 5.52 -3.82
N LEU A 114 -9.92 6.22 -4.90
CA LEU A 114 -11.20 6.03 -5.57
C LEU A 114 -11.27 4.68 -6.28
N GLN A 115 -10.21 4.29 -6.98
CA GLN A 115 -10.13 3.03 -7.71
C GLN A 115 -10.21 1.81 -6.77
N ALA A 116 -9.71 1.93 -5.54
CA ALA A 116 -9.78 0.88 -4.52
C ALA A 116 -11.21 0.66 -3.98
N GLN A 117 -12.09 1.66 -4.09
CA GLN A 117 -13.48 1.56 -3.62
C GLN A 117 -14.45 1.04 -4.68
N VAL A 118 -14.17 1.31 -5.96
CA VAL A 118 -15.09 1.02 -7.07
C VAL A 118 -14.98 -0.47 -7.45
N PRO A 119 -16.09 -1.24 -7.44
CA PRO A 119 -16.07 -2.64 -7.84
C PRO A 119 -15.61 -2.83 -9.29
N GLU A 120 -14.96 -3.96 -9.58
CA GLU A 120 -14.57 -4.29 -10.95
C GLU A 120 -15.79 -4.51 -11.85
N GLY A 121 -15.67 -4.13 -13.13
CA GLY A 121 -16.69 -4.38 -14.15
C GLY A 121 -17.94 -3.50 -14.09
N VAL A 122 -18.02 -2.54 -13.16
CA VAL A 122 -19.14 -1.58 -13.11
C VAL A 122 -19.05 -0.54 -14.23
N GLN A 123 -20.20 -0.11 -14.74
CA GLN A 123 -20.24 0.91 -15.77
C GLN A 123 -19.98 2.29 -15.14
N VAL A 124 -18.87 2.93 -15.52
CA VAL A 124 -18.58 4.31 -15.14
C VAL A 124 -19.41 5.27 -15.99
N LEU A 125 -20.15 6.16 -15.33
CA LEU A 125 -20.96 7.19 -15.97
C LEU A 125 -20.23 8.53 -16.03
N SER A 126 -19.56 8.93 -14.96
CA SER A 126 -18.84 10.19 -14.89
C SER A 126 -17.66 10.14 -13.91
N ARG A 127 -16.68 11.02 -14.13
CA ARG A 127 -15.54 11.25 -13.23
C ARG A 127 -15.31 12.75 -13.10
N LYS A 128 -15.17 13.24 -11.87
CA LYS A 128 -14.86 14.64 -11.58
C LYS A 128 -13.69 14.72 -10.62
N VAL A 129 -12.78 15.64 -10.86
CA VAL A 129 -11.66 15.96 -9.97
C VAL A 129 -11.70 17.46 -9.70
N GLU A 130 -11.61 17.84 -8.44
CA GLU A 130 -11.61 19.24 -8.02
C GLU A 130 -10.54 19.49 -6.95
N VAL A 131 -9.82 20.60 -7.09
CA VAL A 131 -8.92 21.10 -6.04
C VAL A 131 -9.76 21.82 -5.00
N LEU A 132 -9.62 21.44 -3.74
CA LEU A 132 -10.33 22.06 -2.63
C LEU A 132 -9.52 23.21 -2.06
N LYS A 133 -10.22 24.28 -1.68
CA LYS A 133 -9.61 25.36 -0.90
C LYS A 133 -9.35 24.86 0.52
N THR A 134 -8.12 25.01 0.98
CA THR A 134 -7.67 24.70 2.33
C THR A 134 -7.26 26.00 3.03
N ALA A 135 -7.24 25.98 4.37
CA ALA A 135 -6.65 27.08 5.14
C ALA A 135 -5.11 27.00 5.17
N GLU A 136 -4.57 25.79 4.92
CA GLU A 136 -3.15 25.47 4.92
C GLU A 136 -2.53 25.85 3.57
N THR A 137 -1.59 26.80 3.58
CA THR A 137 -1.01 27.38 2.36
C THR A 137 0.00 26.47 1.66
N ASP A 138 0.54 25.49 2.38
CA ASP A 138 1.55 24.54 1.92
C ASP A 138 0.97 23.15 1.64
N LEU A 139 -0.35 22.99 1.72
CA LEU A 139 -1.05 21.73 1.48
C LEU A 139 -2.07 21.87 0.33
N ILE A 140 -1.96 21.00 -0.67
CA ILE A 140 -2.96 20.89 -1.73
C ILE A 140 -3.84 19.69 -1.48
N ARG A 141 -5.15 19.92 -1.38
CA ARG A 141 -6.18 18.88 -1.25
C ARG A 141 -6.97 18.74 -2.54
N VAL A 142 -7.10 17.52 -3.02
CA VAL A 142 -7.89 17.16 -4.22
C VAL A 142 -9.00 16.20 -3.81
N LYS A 143 -10.21 16.45 -4.32
CA LYS A 143 -11.34 15.53 -4.24
C LYS A 143 -11.58 14.89 -5.61
N ALA A 144 -11.68 13.58 -5.65
CA ALA A 144 -12.11 12.83 -6.82
C ALA A 144 -13.46 12.18 -6.55
N VAL A 145 -14.37 12.26 -7.52
CA VAL A 145 -15.72 11.68 -7.48
C VAL A 145 -15.93 10.83 -8.73
N MET A 146 -16.44 9.61 -8.56
CA MET A 146 -16.84 8.74 -9.66
C MET A 146 -18.28 8.32 -9.49
N GLU A 147 -19.03 8.42 -10.57
CA GLU A 147 -20.41 7.96 -10.66
C GLU A 147 -20.46 6.68 -11.49
N THR A 148 -21.12 5.65 -10.97
CA THR A 148 -21.25 4.34 -11.60
C THR A 148 -22.73 3.95 -11.72
N LEU A 149 -23.04 3.03 -12.64
CA LEU A 149 -24.31 2.34 -12.71
C LEU A 149 -24.12 0.90 -12.22
N GLU A 150 -24.79 0.54 -11.14
CA GLU A 150 -24.61 -0.75 -10.45
C GLU A 150 -25.94 -1.46 -10.21
N ASP A 151 -25.90 -2.79 -10.13
CA ASP A 151 -27.03 -3.60 -9.63
C ASP A 151 -26.92 -3.74 -8.13
N ILE A 152 -27.69 -2.91 -7.42
CA ILE A 152 -27.72 -2.88 -5.95
C ILE A 152 -28.64 -3.96 -5.36
N GLY A 153 -29.29 -4.76 -6.20
CA GLY A 153 -30.02 -5.96 -5.76
C GLY A 153 -29.08 -7.09 -5.35
N LEU A 154 -27.80 -7.02 -5.71
CA LEU A 154 -26.76 -7.97 -5.33
C LEU A 154 -26.03 -7.49 -4.08
N VAL A 155 -25.84 -8.38 -3.11
CA VAL A 155 -25.00 -8.11 -1.94
C VAL A 155 -23.54 -8.23 -2.37
N LEU A 156 -22.87 -7.10 -2.59
CA LEU A 156 -21.44 -7.04 -2.83
C LEU A 156 -20.69 -6.90 -1.50
N PRO A 157 -19.51 -7.54 -1.33
CA PRO A 157 -18.69 -7.31 -0.16
C PRO A 157 -18.23 -5.86 -0.10
N PHE A 158 -18.53 -5.17 1.01
CA PHE A 158 -17.99 -3.84 1.28
C PHE A 158 -16.49 -3.96 1.60
N HIS A 159 -15.64 -3.36 0.77
CA HIS A 159 -14.22 -3.17 1.11
C HIS A 159 -14.09 -1.92 1.98
N ASN A 160 -13.90 -2.10 3.29
CA ASN A 160 -13.47 -1.01 4.15
C ASN A 160 -12.00 -0.71 3.85
N ALA A 161 -11.73 0.42 3.20
CA ALA A 161 -10.42 1.05 3.30
C ALA A 161 -10.39 1.79 4.65
N GLU A 162 -9.99 1.09 5.71
CA GLU A 162 -9.74 1.73 7.01
C GLU A 162 -8.61 2.76 6.87
N SER A 163 -8.82 3.88 7.57
CA SER A 163 -8.01 5.11 7.54
C SER A 163 -6.70 5.00 8.31
#